data_AF-A0A1V5X0H2-F1
#
_entry.id   AF-A0A1V5X0H2-F1
#
_cell.length_a   1.000
_cell.length_b   1.000
_cell.length_c   1.000
_cell.angle_alpha   90.00
_cell.angle_beta   90.00
_cell.angle_gamma   90.00
#
_symmetry.space_group_name_H-M   'P 1'
#
loop_
_entity.id
_entity.type
_entity.pdbx_description
1 polymer ?
#
loop_
_entity_poly.entity_id
_entity_poly.type
_entity_poly.pdbx_seq_one_letter_code
_entity_poly.pdbx_strand_id
1 'polypeptide(L)'
;MQQLAAIEEALEIVRQTIELLASRKDDEAAFDIARAQYRSSIRDSWPNNLSSLTDVLDRIHRDPGSKLDEAERARLAHAVHLLRNAMNQ
;
A
#
# COMPACT_ATOMS: atom_id res chain seq x y z
N MET A 1 -1.14 19.41 8.59
CA MET A 1 -1.46 19.40 7.14
C MET A 1 -0.50 18.54 6.32
N GLN A 2 0.83 18.55 6.56
CA GLN A 2 1.77 17.70 5.80
C GLN A 2 1.54 16.18 5.91
N GLN A 3 1.06 15.69 7.06
CA GLN A 3 0.82 14.25 7.29
C GLN A 3 -0.36 13.71 6.49
N LEU A 4 -1.46 14.48 6.39
CA LEU A 4 -2.62 14.08 5.59
C LEU A 4 -2.22 13.94 4.11
N ALA A 5 -1.49 14.93 3.59
CA ALA A 5 -0.98 14.90 2.22
C ALA A 5 -0.05 13.70 1.96
N ALA A 6 0.86 13.38 2.90
CA ALA A 6 1.75 12.22 2.78
C ALA A 6 0.98 10.89 2.74
N ILE A 7 -0.13 10.79 3.47
CA ILE A 7 -0.90 9.55 3.47
C ILE A 7 -1.84 9.48 2.27
N GLU A 8 -2.41 10.60 1.82
CA GLU A 8 -3.13 10.68 0.55
C GLU A 8 -2.22 10.25 -0.62
N GLU A 9 -0.96 10.71 -0.63
CA GLU A 9 0.05 10.26 -1.59
C GLU A 9 0.29 8.74 -1.51
N ALA A 10 0.48 8.20 -0.31
CA ALA A 10 0.66 6.76 -0.13
C ALA A 10 -0.56 5.95 -0.60
N LEU A 11 -1.78 6.42 -0.32
CA LEU A 11 -3.02 5.78 -0.75
C LEU A 11 -3.22 5.84 -2.27
N GLU A 12 -2.81 6.93 -2.90
CA GLU A 12 -2.81 7.03 -4.37
C GLU A 12 -1.82 6.06 -5.01
N ILE A 13 -0.63 5.88 -4.44
CA ILE A 13 0.33 4.86 -4.89
C ILE A 13 -0.27 3.45 -4.75
N VAL A 14 -0.95 3.17 -3.64
CA VAL A 14 -1.64 1.90 -3.41
C VAL A 14 -2.72 1.66 -4.47
N ARG A 15 -3.54 2.67 -4.76
CA ARG A 15 -4.59 2.60 -5.79
C ARG A 15 -4.01 2.29 -7.17
N GLN A 16 -2.97 3.02 -7.58
CA GLN A 16 -2.29 2.79 -8.85
C GLN A 16 -1.67 1.39 -8.94
N THR A 17 -1.12 0.89 -7.83
CA THR A 17 -0.54 -0.46 -7.76
C THR A 17 -1.61 -1.54 -7.94
N ILE A 18 -2.79 -1.38 -7.34
CA ILE A 18 -3.92 -2.31 -7.53
C ILE A 18 -4.36 -2.32 -9.00
N GLU A 19 -4.58 -1.15 -9.61
CA GLU A 19 -5.00 -1.02 -11.01
C GLU A 19 -3.97 -1.68 -11.95
N LEU A 20 -2.69 -1.49 -11.67
CA LEU A 20 -1.59 -2.05 -12.43
C LEU A 20 -1.50 -3.57 -12.31
N LEU A 21 -1.56 -4.12 -11.09
CA LEU A 21 -1.55 -5.57 -10.86
C LEU A 21 -2.76 -6.25 -11.51
N ALA A 22 -3.95 -5.64 -11.39
CA ALA A 22 -5.16 -6.12 -12.06
C ALA A 22 -4.99 -6.11 -13.59
N SER A 23 -4.41 -5.07 -14.17
CA SER A 23 -4.12 -5.01 -15.62
C SER A 23 -3.17 -6.12 -16.08
N ARG A 24 -2.29 -6.59 -15.20
CA ARG A 24 -1.31 -7.65 -15.45
C ARG A 24 -1.83 -9.05 -15.12
N LYS A 25 -3.12 -9.18 -14.76
CA LYS A 25 -3.72 -10.43 -14.29
C LYS A 25 -2.96 -11.03 -13.11
N ASP A 26 -2.50 -10.17 -12.20
CA ASP A 26 -1.97 -10.55 -10.89
C ASP A 26 -3.07 -10.33 -9.85
N ASP A 27 -4.18 -11.08 -10.05
CA ASP A 27 -5.43 -10.84 -9.34
C ASP A 27 -5.30 -11.13 -7.84
N GLU A 28 -4.43 -12.06 -7.46
CA GLU A 28 -4.15 -12.41 -6.06
C GLU A 28 -3.45 -11.25 -5.34
N ALA A 29 -2.37 -10.71 -5.91
CA ALA A 29 -1.66 -9.58 -5.33
C ALA A 29 -2.55 -8.31 -5.31
N ALA A 30 -3.28 -8.05 -6.40
CA ALA A 30 -4.22 -6.93 -6.46
C ALA A 30 -5.32 -7.04 -5.39
N PHE A 31 -5.90 -8.23 -5.21
CA PHE A 31 -6.93 -8.49 -4.22
C PHE A 31 -6.42 -8.35 -2.80
N ASP A 32 -5.22 -8.86 -2.50
CA ASP A 32 -4.62 -8.77 -1.16
C ASP A 32 -4.39 -7.31 -0.75
N ILE A 33 -3.88 -6.47 -1.66
CA ILE A 33 -3.71 -5.03 -1.41
C ILE A 33 -5.07 -4.36 -1.20
N ALA A 34 -6.02 -4.58 -2.10
CA ALA A 34 -7.34 -3.96 -2.03
C ALA A 34 -8.07 -4.32 -0.74
N ARG A 35 -7.99 -5.59 -0.32
CA ARG A 35 -8.56 -6.07 0.94
C ARG A 35 -7.90 -5.41 2.15
N ALA A 36 -6.59 -5.23 2.14
CA ALA A 36 -5.85 -4.56 3.21
C ALA A 36 -6.21 -3.07 3.30
N GLN A 37 -6.31 -2.39 2.15
CA GLN A 37 -6.72 -0.99 2.06
C GLN A 37 -8.14 -0.80 2.61
N TYR A 38 -9.09 -1.61 2.18
CA TYR A 38 -10.48 -1.54 2.62
C TYR A 38 -10.63 -1.80 4.13
N ARG A 39 -9.92 -2.80 4.67
CA ARG A 39 -9.92 -3.06 6.13
C ARG A 39 -9.35 -1.90 6.93
N SER A 40 -8.40 -1.17 6.35
CA SER A 40 -7.76 -0.02 6.99
C SER A 40 -8.62 1.24 6.89
N SER A 41 -9.49 1.36 5.87
CA SER A 41 -10.41 2.49 5.68
C SER A 41 -11.72 2.37 6.48
N ILE A 42 -12.20 1.15 6.76
CA ILE A 42 -13.46 0.93 7.50
C ILE A 42 -13.35 1.31 8.98
N ARG A 43 -12.15 1.26 9.55
CA ARG A 43 -11.95 1.58 10.96
C ARG A 43 -11.50 3.03 11.06
N ASP A 44 -12.41 3.91 11.49
CA ASP A 44 -12.23 5.34 11.82
C ASP A 44 -11.04 5.68 12.75
N SER A 45 -10.29 4.68 13.22
CA SER A 45 -9.14 4.79 14.11
C SER A 45 -7.82 4.70 13.32
N TRP A 46 -7.46 5.78 12.65
CA TRP A 46 -6.05 6.06 12.37
C TRP A 46 -5.33 6.48 13.66
N PRO A 47 -4.03 6.16 13.86
CA PRO A 47 -3.06 5.51 12.96
C PRO A 47 -2.93 3.99 13.15
N ASN A 48 -3.54 3.41 14.20
CA ASN A 48 -3.30 2.01 14.61
C ASN A 48 -3.68 0.95 13.54
N ASN A 49 -4.55 1.29 12.59
CA ASN A 49 -4.99 0.36 11.55
C ASN A 49 -4.14 0.40 10.26
N LEU A 50 -3.17 1.33 10.13
CA LEU A 50 -2.26 1.40 8.98
C LEU A 50 -1.20 0.28 8.97
N SER A 51 -0.98 -0.38 10.12
CA SER A 51 -0.01 -1.47 10.27
C SER A 51 -0.32 -2.64 9.32
N SER A 52 -1.59 -3.08 9.28
CA SER A 52 -2.02 -4.17 8.40
C SER A 52 -1.85 -3.87 6.92
N LEU A 53 -2.13 -2.64 6.49
CA LEU A 53 -1.86 -2.22 5.11
C LEU A 53 -0.35 -2.20 4.83
N THR A 54 0.42 -1.59 5.73
CA THR A 54 1.88 -1.49 5.61
C THR A 54 2.54 -2.87 5.49
N ASP A 55 2.10 -3.85 6.28
CA ASP A 55 2.65 -5.21 6.27
C ASP A 55 2.35 -5.93 4.95
N VAL A 56 1.15 -5.76 4.40
CA VAL A 56 0.76 -6.34 3.11
C VAL A 56 1.56 -5.72 1.97
N LEU A 57 1.74 -4.39 1.99
CA LEU A 57 2.55 -3.69 0.99
C LEU A 57 4.03 -4.13 1.07
N ASP A 58 4.60 -4.27 2.27
CA ASP A 58 5.97 -4.75 2.47
C ASP A 58 6.12 -6.22 2.02
N ARG A 59 5.10 -7.06 2.24
CA ARG A 59 5.09 -8.44 1.74
C ARG A 59 5.15 -8.48 0.22
N ILE A 60 4.28 -7.73 -0.46
CA ILE A 60 4.17 -7.75 -1.92
C ILE A 60 5.38 -7.08 -2.59
N HIS A 61 5.92 -6.04 -1.96
CA HIS A 61 7.19 -5.43 -2.35
C HIS A 61 8.34 -6.45 -2.37
N ARG A 62 8.40 -7.34 -1.36
CA ARG A 62 9.43 -8.37 -1.21
C ARG A 62 9.14 -9.66 -1.96
N ASP A 63 7.92 -9.85 -2.45
CA ASP A 63 7.52 -11.05 -3.15
C ASP A 63 8.11 -11.05 -4.58
N PRO A 64 9.06 -11.93 -4.91
CA PRO A 64 9.60 -12.03 -6.27
C PRO A 64 8.58 -12.60 -7.26
N GLY A 65 7.49 -13.21 -6.78
CA GLY A 65 6.39 -13.72 -7.61
C GLY A 65 5.41 -12.63 -8.06
N SER A 66 5.42 -11.46 -7.44
CA SER A 66 4.57 -10.34 -7.86
C SER A 66 5.02 -9.80 -9.21
N LYS A 67 4.06 -9.47 -10.08
CA LYS A 67 4.34 -8.91 -11.42
C LYS A 67 4.75 -7.44 -11.39
N LEU A 68 5.36 -6.98 -10.30
CA LEU A 68 5.89 -5.63 -10.15
C LEU A 68 7.31 -5.54 -10.70
N ASP A 69 7.57 -4.50 -11.48
CA ASP A 69 8.90 -4.11 -11.92
C ASP A 69 9.66 -3.34 -10.84
N GLU A 70 10.93 -3.02 -11.09
CA GLU A 70 11.79 -2.33 -10.12
C GLU A 70 11.28 -0.94 -9.74
N ALA A 71 10.74 -0.18 -10.71
CA ALA A 71 10.24 1.17 -10.46
C ALA A 71 8.95 1.14 -9.62
N GLU A 72 8.09 0.15 -9.86
CA GLU A 72 6.86 -0.08 -9.11
C GLU A 72 7.17 -0.57 -7.69
N ARG A 73 8.16 -1.47 -7.54
CA ARG A 73 8.65 -1.89 -6.23
C ARG A 73 9.21 -0.71 -5.44
N ALA A 74 9.95 0.19 -6.08
CA ALA A 74 10.45 1.40 -5.45
C ALA A 74 9.32 2.34 -5.02
N ARG A 75 8.28 2.52 -5.84
CA ARG A 75 7.07 3.29 -5.47
C ARG A 75 6.33 2.66 -4.30
N LEU A 76 6.18 1.33 -4.30
CA LEU A 76 5.52 0.61 -3.21
C LEU A 76 6.30 0.74 -1.90
N ALA A 77 7.64 0.65 -1.97
CA ALA A 77 8.52 0.88 -0.82
C ALA A 77 8.41 2.33 -0.30
N HIS A 78 8.25 3.31 -1.18
CA HIS A 78 8.00 4.69 -0.79
C HIS A 78 6.67 4.84 -0.04
N ALA A 79 5.59 4.23 -0.53
CA ALA A 79 4.31 4.22 0.17
C ALA A 79 4.42 3.58 1.56
N VAL A 80 5.13 2.45 1.68
CA VAL A 80 5.42 1.81 2.98
C VAL A 80 6.14 2.77 3.92
N HIS A 81 7.12 3.52 3.43
CA HIS A 81 7.86 4.51 4.22
C HIS A 81 6.95 5.63 4.73
N LEU A 82 6.11 6.20 3.86
CA LEU A 82 5.16 7.26 4.22
C LEU A 82 4.17 6.79 5.29
N LEU A 83 3.60 5.58 5.12
CA LEU A 83 2.68 4.99 6.09
C LEU A 83 3.35 4.71 7.43
N ARG A 84 4.59 4.21 7.44
CA ARG A 84 5.36 3.99 8.68
C ARG A 84 5.65 5.28 9.43
N ASN A 85 6.05 6.33 8.72
CA ASN A 85 6.28 7.64 9.33
C ASN A 85 5.00 8.19 9.94
N ALA A 86 3.86 8.01 9.27
CA ALA A 86 2.56 8.43 9.77
C ALA A 86 2.10 7.68 11.03
N MET A 87 2.55 6.45 11.27
CA MET A 87 2.22 5.65 12.46
C MET A 87 3.08 5.98 13.69
N ASN A 88 4.29 6.51 13.51
CA ASN A 88 5.27 6.74 14.58
C ASN A 88 5.21 8.15 15.20
N GLN A 89 4.18 8.94 14.90
CA GLN A 89 3.94 10.29 15.42
C GLN A 89 2.57 10.38 16.07
#